data_AF-A0A7S3VZ65-F1
#
_entry.id   AF-A0A7S3VZ65-F1
#
_cell.length_a   1.000
_cell.length_b   1.000
_cell.length_c   1.000
_cell.angle_alpha   90.00
_cell.angle_beta   90.00
_cell.angle_gamma   90.00
#
_symmetry.space_group_name_H-M   'P 1'
#
loop_
_entity.id
_entity.type
_entity.pdbx_description
1 polymer ?
#
loop_
_entity_poly.entity_id
_entity_poly.type
_entity_poly.pdbx_seq_one_letter_code
_entity_poly.pdbx_strand_id
1 'polypeptide(L)'
;PVQKVIQLLEGMASKGKSEKHGEQVQFAAYKQFCDDTSVEKQRAIKEAEETIGMLKADIMAYEADAAQLTKEIAQHDEDIAVWTGDMKAATKVHDLEKADYDAMHKDYSESVDALQRAVAILKKQAFDRRQAGSLAQVASLRSLSLIPPEAKKALDLFLQQDPDEGLAVSAPEAAG
;
A
#
# COMPACT_ATOMS: atom_id res chain seq x y z
N PRO A 1 105.37 -65.28 -5.22
CA PRO A 1 104.88 -64.24 -6.17
C PRO A 1 103.41 -64.44 -6.60
N VAL A 2 103.03 -65.64 -7.05
CA VAL A 2 101.68 -65.96 -7.58
C VAL A 2 100.58 -65.88 -6.51
N GLN A 3 100.86 -66.28 -5.27
CA GLN A 3 99.88 -66.30 -4.17
C GLN A 3 99.37 -64.90 -3.77
N LYS A 4 100.21 -63.86 -3.86
CA LYS A 4 99.80 -62.46 -3.66
C LYS A 4 98.86 -61.97 -4.76
N VAL A 5 99.03 -62.46 -5.99
CA VAL A 5 98.15 -62.11 -7.12
C VAL A 5 96.78 -62.76 -6.95
N ILE A 6 96.74 -64.02 -6.48
CA ILE A 6 95.47 -64.70 -6.17
C ILE A 6 94.71 -63.97 -5.06
N GLN A 7 95.38 -63.60 -3.97
CA GLN A 7 94.76 -62.80 -2.90
C GLN A 7 94.25 -61.44 -3.39
N LEU A 8 95.00 -60.76 -4.28
CA LEU A 8 94.56 -59.49 -4.87
C LEU A 8 93.29 -59.69 -5.72
N LEU A 9 93.26 -60.74 -6.55
CA LEU A 9 92.11 -61.06 -7.41
C LEU A 9 90.87 -61.46 -6.59
N GLU A 10 91.04 -62.23 -5.51
CA GLU A 10 89.96 -62.57 -4.58
C GLU A 10 89.42 -61.32 -3.86
N GLY A 11 90.31 -60.41 -3.44
CA GLY A 11 89.94 -59.14 -2.84
C GLY A 11 89.17 -58.23 -3.81
N MET A 12 89.62 -58.13 -5.07
CA MET A 12 88.93 -57.37 -6.11
C MET A 12 87.57 -57.98 -6.46
N ALA A 13 87.47 -59.30 -6.51
CA ALA A 13 86.20 -59.99 -6.76
C ALA A 13 85.20 -59.77 -5.60
N SER A 14 85.67 -59.82 -4.35
CA SER A 14 84.85 -59.53 -3.17
C SER A 14 84.38 -58.07 -3.16
N LYS A 15 85.30 -57.13 -3.39
CA LYS A 15 84.98 -55.69 -3.48
C LYS A 15 83.97 -55.41 -4.60
N GLY A 16 84.17 -55.97 -5.79
CA GLY A 16 83.24 -55.82 -6.92
C GLY A 16 81.85 -56.38 -6.63
N LYS A 17 81.73 -57.51 -5.90
CA LYS A 17 80.43 -58.03 -5.45
C LYS A 17 79.75 -57.10 -4.45
N SER A 18 80.50 -56.56 -3.50
CA SER A 18 79.99 -55.62 -2.49
C SER A 18 79.53 -54.30 -3.12
N GLU A 19 80.33 -53.72 -4.02
CA GLU A 19 80.01 -52.47 -4.72
C GLU A 19 78.79 -52.67 -5.65
N LYS A 20 78.73 -53.77 -6.41
CA LYS A 20 77.55 -54.12 -7.21
C LYS A 20 76.30 -54.23 -6.37
N HIS A 21 76.37 -54.89 -5.20
CA HIS A 21 75.22 -55.00 -4.31
C HIS A 21 74.80 -53.63 -3.77
N GLY A 22 75.76 -52.80 -3.34
CA GLY A 22 75.49 -51.43 -2.89
C GLY A 22 74.81 -50.59 -3.97
N GLU A 23 75.31 -50.65 -5.21
CA GLU A 23 74.71 -49.96 -6.36
C GLU A 23 73.30 -50.47 -6.67
N GLN A 24 73.07 -51.78 -6.64
CA GLN A 24 71.74 -52.36 -6.85
C GLN A 24 70.71 -51.88 -5.82
N VAL A 25 71.11 -51.77 -4.54
CA VAL A 25 70.23 -51.26 -3.48
C VAL A 25 69.93 -49.78 -3.70
N GLN A 26 70.93 -48.97 -3.99
CA GLN A 26 70.75 -47.54 -4.26
C GLN A 26 69.89 -47.29 -5.49
N PHE A 27 70.11 -48.05 -6.58
CA PHE A 27 69.31 -47.96 -7.79
C PHE A 27 67.86 -48.38 -7.54
N ALA A 28 67.63 -49.46 -6.78
CA ALA A 28 66.29 -49.89 -6.41
C ALA A 28 65.55 -48.81 -5.60
N ALA A 29 66.23 -48.19 -4.62
CA ALA A 29 65.67 -47.10 -3.83
C ALA A 29 65.36 -45.86 -4.69
N TYR A 30 66.27 -45.48 -5.59
CA TYR A 30 66.07 -44.35 -6.50
C TYR A 30 64.92 -44.61 -7.47
N LYS A 31 64.86 -45.81 -8.05
CA LYS A 31 63.76 -46.20 -8.94
C LYS A 31 62.42 -46.13 -8.22
N GLN A 32 62.33 -46.69 -7.02
CA GLN A 32 61.12 -46.63 -6.20
C GLN A 32 60.72 -45.17 -5.92
N PHE A 33 61.67 -44.31 -5.55
CA PHE A 33 61.41 -42.88 -5.36
C PHE A 33 60.86 -42.20 -6.62
N CYS A 34 61.43 -42.49 -7.80
CA CYS A 34 60.95 -41.96 -9.07
C CYS A 34 59.52 -42.43 -9.39
N ASP A 35 59.25 -43.73 -9.21
CA ASP A 35 57.95 -44.33 -9.47
C ASP A 35 56.88 -43.74 -8.53
N ASP A 36 57.17 -43.68 -7.22
CA ASP A 36 56.27 -43.12 -6.21
C ASP A 36 56.02 -41.62 -6.45
N THR A 37 57.07 -40.86 -6.73
CA THR A 37 56.95 -39.42 -7.03
C THR A 37 56.12 -39.18 -8.27
N SER A 38 56.32 -39.97 -9.33
CA SER A 38 55.54 -39.86 -10.56
C SER A 38 54.05 -40.09 -10.30
N VAL A 39 53.70 -41.14 -9.56
CA VAL A 39 52.31 -41.46 -9.22
C VAL A 39 51.69 -40.37 -8.36
N GLU A 40 52.36 -39.93 -7.29
CA GLU A 40 51.84 -38.88 -6.40
C GLU A 40 51.63 -37.55 -7.14
N LYS A 41 52.55 -37.16 -8.02
CA LYS A 41 52.40 -35.95 -8.83
C LYS A 41 51.25 -36.08 -9.83
N GLN A 42 51.11 -37.22 -10.48
CA GLN A 42 49.98 -37.46 -11.38
C GLN A 42 48.64 -37.42 -10.64
N ARG A 43 48.55 -37.99 -9.43
CA ARG A 43 47.34 -37.91 -8.60
C ARG A 43 47.03 -36.46 -8.22
N ALA A 44 48.02 -35.73 -7.73
CA ALA A 44 47.86 -34.33 -7.36
C ALA A 44 47.44 -33.44 -8.53
N ILE A 45 47.97 -33.69 -9.74
CA ILE A 45 47.56 -32.96 -10.96
C ILE A 45 46.08 -33.25 -11.27
N LYS A 46 45.65 -34.52 -11.24
CA LYS A 46 44.25 -34.87 -11.50
C LYS A 46 43.30 -34.23 -10.49
N GLU A 47 43.61 -34.33 -9.19
CA GLU A 47 42.81 -33.70 -8.13
C GLU A 47 42.73 -32.17 -8.31
N ALA A 48 43.83 -31.53 -8.70
CA ALA A 48 43.85 -30.10 -9.00
C ALA A 48 43.03 -29.75 -10.25
N GLU A 49 43.10 -30.55 -11.32
CA GLU A 49 42.31 -30.37 -12.54
C GLU A 49 40.80 -30.50 -12.26
N GLU A 50 40.40 -31.49 -11.45
CA GLU A 50 39.01 -31.66 -11.00
C GLU A 50 38.54 -30.44 -10.19
N THR A 51 39.38 -29.98 -9.25
CA THR A 51 39.08 -28.79 -8.44
C THR A 51 38.94 -27.54 -9.29
N ILE A 52 39.82 -27.35 -10.27
CA ILE A 52 39.74 -26.24 -11.25
C ILE A 52 38.44 -26.34 -12.03
N GLY A 53 38.02 -27.54 -12.43
CA GLY A 53 36.75 -27.77 -13.12
C GLY A 53 35.55 -27.33 -12.28
N MET A 54 35.49 -27.77 -11.02
CA MET A 54 34.43 -27.37 -10.08
C MET A 54 34.39 -25.86 -9.87
N LEU A 55 35.54 -25.25 -9.56
CA LEU A 55 35.63 -23.81 -9.32
C LEU A 55 35.20 -23.00 -10.55
N LYS A 56 35.51 -23.46 -11.76
CA LYS A 56 35.02 -22.80 -13.00
C LYS A 56 33.50 -22.89 -13.14
N ALA A 57 32.90 -24.04 -12.82
CA ALA A 57 31.45 -24.19 -12.85
C ALA A 57 30.78 -23.29 -11.82
N ASP A 58 31.32 -23.23 -10.60
CA ASP A 58 30.82 -22.35 -9.53
C ASP A 58 30.92 -20.88 -9.93
N ILE A 59 32.04 -20.44 -10.53
CA ILE A 59 32.20 -19.08 -11.05
C ILE A 59 31.10 -18.75 -12.06
N MET A 60 30.85 -19.62 -13.04
CA MET A 60 29.81 -19.40 -14.04
C MET A 60 28.40 -19.32 -13.42
N ALA A 61 28.12 -20.16 -12.43
CA ALA A 61 26.85 -20.13 -11.70
C ALA A 61 26.68 -18.80 -10.95
N TYR A 62 27.70 -18.38 -10.19
CA TYR A 62 27.64 -17.11 -9.45
C TYR A 62 27.59 -15.88 -10.35
N GLU A 63 28.23 -15.91 -11.53
CA GLU A 63 28.10 -14.83 -12.52
C GLU A 63 26.67 -14.74 -13.08
N ALA A 64 26.02 -15.88 -13.36
CA ALA A 64 24.64 -15.91 -13.79
C ALA A 64 23.68 -15.41 -12.70
N ASP A 65 23.85 -15.87 -11.46
CA ASP A 65 23.07 -15.44 -10.31
C ASP A 65 23.24 -13.92 -10.07
N ALA A 66 24.46 -13.41 -10.13
CA ALA A 66 24.74 -11.99 -9.97
C ALA A 66 24.04 -11.15 -11.06
N ALA A 67 24.06 -11.61 -12.31
CA ALA A 67 23.37 -10.94 -13.42
C ALA A 67 21.84 -10.94 -13.23
N GLN A 68 21.28 -12.07 -12.80
CA GLN A 68 19.84 -12.19 -12.51
C GLN A 68 19.43 -11.27 -11.36
N LEU A 69 20.13 -11.34 -10.22
CA LEU A 69 19.83 -10.53 -9.05
C LEU A 69 19.96 -9.03 -9.34
N THR A 70 20.94 -8.63 -10.15
CA THR A 70 21.08 -7.23 -10.58
C THR A 70 19.85 -6.76 -11.37
N LYS A 71 19.31 -7.60 -12.25
CA LYS A 71 18.10 -7.29 -13.00
C LYS A 71 16.88 -7.19 -12.09
N GLU A 72 16.73 -8.13 -11.16
CA GLU A 72 15.62 -8.14 -10.19
C GLU A 72 15.64 -6.90 -9.29
N ILE A 73 16.83 -6.49 -8.81
CA ILE A 73 16.99 -5.25 -8.03
C ILE A 73 16.51 -4.04 -8.83
N ALA A 74 16.93 -3.91 -10.09
CA ALA A 74 16.51 -2.78 -10.93
C ALA A 74 14.99 -2.75 -11.17
N GLN A 75 14.35 -3.92 -11.32
CA GLN A 75 12.90 -4.02 -11.44
C GLN A 75 12.20 -3.62 -10.14
N HIS A 76 12.67 -4.10 -9.00
CA HIS A 76 12.10 -3.73 -7.70
C HIS A 76 12.25 -2.25 -7.37
N ASP A 77 13.36 -1.62 -7.77
CA ASP A 77 13.55 -0.17 -7.62
C ASP A 77 12.53 0.62 -8.46
N GLU A 78 12.23 0.16 -9.69
CA GLU A 78 11.17 0.73 -10.53
C GLU A 78 9.79 0.55 -9.89
N ASP A 79 9.45 -0.66 -9.44
CA ASP A 79 8.19 -0.95 -8.76
C ASP A 79 8.00 -0.07 -7.51
N ILE A 80 9.04 0.08 -6.69
CA ILE A 80 9.02 0.94 -5.49
C ILE A 80 8.74 2.39 -5.88
N ALA A 81 9.36 2.90 -6.95
CA ALA A 81 9.15 4.25 -7.42
C ALA A 81 7.69 4.47 -7.88
N VAL A 82 7.15 3.53 -8.65
CA VAL A 82 5.76 3.56 -9.13
C VAL A 82 4.78 3.51 -7.95
N TRP A 83 4.90 2.52 -7.06
CA TRP A 83 4.00 2.37 -5.92
C TRP A 83 4.06 3.54 -4.95
N THR A 84 5.25 4.13 -4.76
CA THR A 84 5.39 5.35 -3.95
C THR A 84 4.67 6.53 -4.60
N GLY A 85 4.71 6.64 -5.92
CA GLY A 85 3.96 7.63 -6.68
C GLY A 85 2.44 7.44 -6.53
N ASP A 86 1.98 6.21 -6.76
CA ASP A 86 0.56 5.85 -6.67
C ASP A 86 0.01 6.08 -5.26
N MET A 87 0.75 5.69 -4.22
CA MET A 87 0.37 5.93 -2.83
C MET A 87 0.21 7.42 -2.53
N LYS A 88 1.09 8.28 -3.04
CA LYS A 88 0.98 9.74 -2.88
C LYS A 88 -0.24 10.29 -3.61
N ALA A 89 -0.48 9.84 -4.84
CA ALA A 89 -1.63 10.26 -5.63
C ALA A 89 -2.95 9.83 -4.98
N ALA A 90 -3.06 8.56 -4.56
CA ALA A 90 -4.22 8.01 -3.89
C ALA A 90 -4.50 8.72 -2.55
N THR A 91 -3.47 8.95 -1.73
CA THR A 91 -3.62 9.71 -0.48
C THR A 91 -4.15 11.12 -0.75
N LYS A 92 -3.61 11.82 -1.77
CA LYS A 92 -4.07 13.16 -2.13
C LYS A 92 -5.52 13.18 -2.57
N VAL A 93 -5.95 12.22 -3.39
CA VAL A 93 -7.34 12.10 -3.83
C VAL A 93 -8.24 11.82 -2.64
N HIS A 94 -7.87 10.86 -1.78
CA HIS A 94 -8.63 10.53 -0.57
C HIS A 94 -8.81 11.75 0.35
N ASP A 95 -7.76 12.55 0.57
CA ASP A 95 -7.84 13.73 1.43
C ASP A 95 -8.78 14.80 0.85
N LEU A 96 -8.80 14.97 -0.48
CA LEU A 96 -9.73 15.87 -1.16
C LEU A 96 -11.18 15.36 -1.05
N GLU A 97 -11.42 14.09 -1.41
CA GLU A 97 -12.74 13.47 -1.35
C GLU A 97 -13.30 13.47 0.07
N LYS A 98 -12.45 13.24 1.07
CA LYS A 98 -12.84 13.32 2.48
C LYS A 98 -13.25 14.74 2.87
N ALA A 99 -12.49 15.75 2.46
CA ALA A 99 -12.83 17.14 2.75
C ALA A 99 -14.19 17.54 2.12
N ASP A 100 -14.40 17.14 0.86
CA ASP A 100 -15.67 17.39 0.17
C ASP A 100 -16.84 16.63 0.83
N TYR A 101 -16.61 15.37 1.22
CA TYR A 101 -17.59 14.57 1.95
C TYR A 101 -17.95 15.20 3.29
N ASP A 102 -16.98 15.63 4.09
CA ASP A 102 -17.21 16.23 5.40
C ASP A 102 -18.03 17.54 5.27
N ALA A 103 -17.76 18.33 4.23
CA ALA A 103 -18.52 19.54 3.93
C ALA A 103 -19.98 19.24 3.52
N MET A 104 -20.19 18.29 2.60
CA MET A 104 -21.53 17.87 2.16
C MET A 104 -22.33 17.21 3.29
N HIS A 105 -21.68 16.36 4.08
CA HIS A 105 -22.31 15.72 5.22
C HIS A 105 -22.81 16.75 6.23
N LYS A 106 -21.99 17.78 6.53
CA LYS A 106 -22.38 18.87 7.40
C LYS A 106 -23.61 19.63 6.87
N ASP A 107 -23.57 20.09 5.61
CA ASP A 107 -24.69 20.84 5.00
C ASP A 107 -26.00 20.05 5.00
N TYR A 108 -25.94 18.76 4.67
CA TYR A 108 -27.11 17.88 4.74
C TYR A 108 -27.58 17.64 6.17
N SER A 109 -26.67 17.44 7.13
CA SER A 109 -27.05 17.26 8.53
C SER A 109 -27.77 18.49 9.09
N GLU A 110 -27.28 19.69 8.76
CA GLU A 110 -27.89 20.96 9.16
C GLU A 110 -29.25 21.17 8.47
N SER A 111 -29.36 20.81 7.19
CA SER A 111 -30.62 20.86 6.44
C SER A 111 -31.67 19.90 7.01
N VAL A 112 -31.30 18.66 7.34
CA VAL A 112 -32.20 17.67 7.95
C VAL A 112 -32.70 18.16 9.32
N ASP A 113 -31.80 18.68 10.16
CA ASP A 113 -32.14 19.23 11.47
C ASP A 113 -33.05 20.48 11.36
N ALA A 114 -32.80 21.36 10.38
CA ALA A 114 -33.68 22.49 10.09
C ALA A 114 -35.09 22.05 9.67
N LEU A 115 -35.20 21.06 8.78
CA LEU A 115 -36.48 20.50 8.34
C LEU A 115 -37.22 19.83 9.52
N GLN A 116 -36.52 19.12 10.39
CA GLN A 116 -37.11 18.53 11.61
C GLN A 116 -37.69 19.61 12.52
N ARG A 117 -36.97 20.71 12.75
CA ARG A 117 -37.48 21.87 13.51
C ARG A 117 -38.71 22.51 12.85
N ALA A 118 -38.66 22.72 11.53
CA ALA A 118 -39.77 23.32 10.79
C ALA A 118 -41.04 22.46 10.89
N VAL A 119 -40.92 21.13 10.70
CA VAL A 119 -42.02 20.19 10.88
C VAL A 119 -42.58 20.25 12.30
N ALA A 120 -41.72 20.35 13.33
CA ALA A 120 -42.17 20.48 14.71
C ALA A 120 -42.93 21.80 14.96
N ILE A 121 -42.50 22.91 14.38
CA ILE A 121 -43.20 24.21 14.48
C ILE A 121 -44.55 24.15 13.76
N LEU A 122 -44.59 23.63 12.54
CA LEU A 122 -45.82 23.49 11.76
C LEU A 122 -46.84 22.60 12.50
N LYS A 123 -46.40 21.48 13.09
CA LYS A 123 -47.25 20.63 13.93
C LYS A 123 -47.78 21.36 15.18
N LYS A 124 -46.99 22.25 15.80
CA LYS A 124 -47.45 23.07 16.94
C LYS A 124 -48.43 24.17 16.52
N GLN A 125 -48.33 24.67 15.29
CA GLN A 125 -49.20 25.71 14.74
C GLN A 125 -50.44 25.15 14.02
N ALA A 126 -50.54 23.83 13.88
CA ALA A 126 -51.70 23.12 13.35
C ALA A 126 -52.85 23.09 14.36
N PHE A 127 -53.43 24.26 14.62
CA PHE A 127 -54.69 24.42 15.35
C PHE A 127 -55.51 25.54 14.73
N ASP A 128 -56.83 25.44 14.85
CA ASP A 128 -57.75 26.44 14.32
C ASP A 128 -57.56 27.77 15.02
N ARG A 129 -57.07 28.76 14.27
CA ARG A 129 -57.02 30.13 14.74
C ARG A 129 -58.39 30.74 14.51
N ARG A 130 -59.11 31.05 15.60
CA ARG A 130 -60.22 32.00 15.51
C ARG A 130 -59.66 33.28 14.90
N GLN A 131 -60.13 33.61 13.70
CA GLN A 131 -59.94 34.92 13.10
C GLN A 131 -60.62 35.92 14.03
N ALA A 132 -59.87 36.46 14.99
CA ALA A 132 -60.35 37.53 15.84
C ALA A 132 -60.75 38.66 14.90
N GLY A 133 -62.07 38.90 14.82
CA GLY A 133 -62.74 39.61 13.73
C GLY A 133 -61.86 40.66 13.06
N SER A 134 -61.47 40.38 11.82
CA SER A 134 -60.66 41.25 10.95
C SER A 134 -61.33 42.59 10.60
N LEU A 135 -62.42 42.92 11.29
CA LEU A 135 -63.16 44.17 11.18
C LEU A 135 -62.87 45.13 12.36
N ALA A 136 -61.89 44.85 13.23
CA ALA A 136 -61.44 45.80 14.25
C ALA A 136 -61.07 47.16 13.65
N GLN A 137 -60.53 47.17 12.42
CA GLN A 137 -60.23 48.40 11.66
C GLN A 137 -61.50 49.12 11.20
N VAL A 138 -62.56 48.37 10.86
CA VAL A 138 -63.86 48.92 10.45
C VAL A 138 -64.64 49.47 11.66
N ALA A 139 -64.50 48.85 12.83
CA ALA A 139 -65.05 49.37 14.08
C ALA A 139 -64.45 50.75 14.46
N SER A 140 -63.16 50.97 14.19
CA SER A 140 -62.47 52.26 14.40
C SER A 140 -63.00 53.39 13.51
N LEU A 141 -63.60 53.07 12.36
CA LEU A 141 -64.22 54.07 11.47
C LEU A 141 -65.50 54.65 12.10
N ARG A 142 -66.15 53.94 13.03
CA ARG A 142 -67.38 54.39 13.72
C ARG A 142 -67.18 55.69 14.51
N SER A 143 -65.99 55.89 15.07
CA SER A 143 -65.66 57.05 15.91
C SER A 143 -65.28 58.31 15.13
N LEU A 144 -65.12 58.24 13.80
CA LEU A 144 -64.81 59.44 13.00
C LEU A 144 -66.07 60.31 12.80
N SER A 145 -65.95 61.59 13.10
CA SER A 145 -66.97 62.62 12.91
C SER A 145 -67.15 63.04 11.44
N LEU A 146 -66.26 62.60 10.54
CA LEU A 146 -66.29 62.89 9.10
C LEU A 146 -67.22 61.98 8.29
N ILE A 147 -67.80 60.93 8.89
CA ILE A 147 -68.65 59.97 8.17
C ILE A 147 -70.13 60.38 8.25
N PRO A 148 -70.84 60.49 7.11
CA PRO A 148 -72.27 60.78 7.07
C PRO A 148 -73.11 59.79 7.90
N PRO A 149 -74.21 60.24 8.52
CA PRO A 149 -75.03 59.39 9.40
C PRO A 149 -75.63 58.16 8.70
N GLU A 150 -75.88 58.24 7.40
CA GLU A 150 -76.35 57.12 6.57
C GLU A 150 -75.28 56.02 6.43
N ALA A 151 -74.02 56.40 6.23
CA ALA A 151 -72.90 55.46 6.15
C ALA A 151 -72.59 54.79 7.50
N LYS A 152 -72.82 55.49 8.62
CA LYS A 152 -72.72 54.89 9.96
C LYS A 152 -73.76 53.81 10.20
N LYS A 153 -75.01 54.02 9.75
CA LYS A 153 -76.07 53.01 9.84
C LYS A 153 -75.79 51.80 8.94
N ALA A 154 -75.27 52.02 7.74
CA ALA A 154 -74.88 50.92 6.85
C ALA A 154 -73.74 50.09 7.44
N LEU A 155 -72.77 50.72 8.08
CA LEU A 155 -71.68 50.04 8.80
C LEU A 155 -72.17 49.28 10.03
N ASP A 156 -73.07 49.86 10.84
CA ASP A 156 -73.65 49.17 12.01
C ASP A 156 -74.51 47.96 11.56
N LEU A 157 -75.24 48.07 10.45
CA LEU A 157 -76.01 46.96 9.88
C LEU A 157 -75.08 45.85 9.36
N PHE A 158 -73.98 46.21 8.70
CA PHE A 158 -72.98 45.27 8.20
C PHE A 158 -72.22 44.56 9.32
N LEU A 159 -71.97 45.25 10.44
CA LEU A 159 -71.31 44.67 11.63
C LEU A 159 -72.26 43.83 12.51
N GLN A 160 -73.57 44.08 12.43
CA GLN A 160 -74.60 43.28 13.12
C GLN A 160 -75.04 42.04 12.32
N GLN A 161 -74.75 42.01 11.03
CA GLN A 161 -75.02 40.84 10.19
C GLN A 161 -74.10 39.70 10.63
N ASP A 162 -74.68 38.55 10.93
CA ASP A 162 -73.96 37.38 11.41
C ASP A 162 -72.85 37.02 10.41
N PRO A 163 -71.56 36.99 10.82
CA PRO A 163 -70.46 36.77 9.89
C PRO A 163 -70.59 35.45 9.12
N ASP A 164 -71.33 34.47 9.65
CA ASP A 164 -71.53 33.17 9.02
C ASP A 164 -72.49 33.16 7.81
N GLU A 165 -73.41 34.14 7.67
CA GLU A 165 -74.32 34.21 6.49
C GLU A 165 -73.71 34.96 5.30
N GLY A 166 -72.70 35.82 5.51
CA GLY A 166 -72.00 36.55 4.45
C GLY A 166 -70.73 35.86 3.93
N LEU A 167 -70.31 34.76 4.55
CA LEU A 167 -69.07 34.02 4.26
C LEU A 167 -69.30 32.67 3.58
N ALA A 168 -70.42 32.50 2.86
CA ALA A 168 -70.63 31.36 1.94
C ALA A 168 -69.69 31.37 0.71
N VAL A 169 -68.63 32.18 0.74
CA VAL A 169 -67.44 32.01 -0.10
C VAL A 169 -66.37 31.51 0.84
N SER A 170 -66.13 30.19 0.81
CA SER A 170 -65.03 29.54 1.49
C SER A 170 -63.77 30.39 1.31
N ALA A 171 -63.24 30.96 2.40
CA ALA A 171 -61.89 31.48 2.39
C ALA A 171 -61.01 30.32 1.88
N PRO A 172 -60.14 30.53 0.87
CA PRO A 172 -59.32 29.44 0.37
C PRO A 172 -58.54 28.90 1.56
N GLU A 173 -58.84 27.65 1.93
CA GLU A 173 -58.03 26.90 2.87
C GLU A 173 -56.61 26.95 2.32
N ALA A 174 -55.70 27.58 3.08
CA ALA A 174 -54.29 27.46 2.78
C ALA A 174 -53.92 26.01 3.05
N ALA A 175 -53.97 25.19 1.99
CA ALA A 175 -53.49 23.83 2.02
C ALA A 175 -52.02 23.85 2.48
N GLY A 176 -51.79 23.33 3.68
CA GLY A 176 -50.50 23.07 4.27
C GLY A 176 -50.47 21.66 4.81
#